data_AF-A0AAU4BWA6-F1
#
_entry.id   AF-A0AAU4BWA6-F1
#
_cell.length_a   1.000
_cell.length_b   1.000
_cell.length_c   1.000
_cell.angle_alpha   90.00
_cell.angle_beta   90.00
_cell.angle_gamma   90.00
#
_symmetry.space_group_name_H-M   'P 1'
#
loop_
_entity.id
_entity.type
_entity.pdbx_description
1 polymer ?
#
loop_
_entity_poly.entity_id
_entity_poly.type
_entity_poly.pdbx_seq_one_letter_code
_entity_poly.pdbx_strand_id
1 'polypeptide(L)'
;MPGLLQTPDYARELLRAGRPGDTDEEIEALVVTRMERQAFLAEPNAPTLWAVVDETVLRRSVGGSKIMHEALGYMLEVADHPKITFQVLPFDTGAPAGLTCSFILLTLRNGVTVAFAEDLTGGRFVE
;
A
#
# COMPACT_ATOMS: atom_id res chain seq x y z
N MET A 1 -1.67 1.82 -4.54
CA MET A 1 -2.20 1.62 -3.17
C MET A 1 -1.11 0.97 -2.31
N PRO A 2 -0.78 1.50 -1.12
CA PRO A 2 0.21 0.92 -0.22
C PRO A 2 -0.15 -0.53 0.13
N GLY A 3 0.84 -1.41 0.20
CA GLY A 3 0.63 -2.85 0.45
C GLY A 3 -0.20 -3.17 1.69
N LEU A 4 -0.04 -2.37 2.75
CA LEU A 4 -0.76 -2.48 4.02
C LEU A 4 -2.27 -2.19 3.92
N LEU A 5 -2.70 -1.57 2.82
CA LEU A 5 -4.09 -1.15 2.60
C LEU A 5 -4.73 -1.91 1.43
N GLN A 6 -4.13 -3.01 0.97
CA GLN A 6 -4.66 -3.78 -0.15
C GLN A 6 -5.58 -4.91 0.33
N THR A 7 -6.55 -5.28 -0.50
CA THR A 7 -7.25 -6.57 -0.35
C THR A 7 -6.37 -7.70 -0.91
N PRO A 8 -6.57 -8.97 -0.48
CA PRO A 8 -5.77 -10.10 -0.97
C PRO A 8 -5.76 -10.21 -2.50
N ASP A 9 -6.94 -10.10 -3.13
CA ASP A 9 -7.09 -10.23 -4.57
C ASP A 9 -6.45 -9.07 -5.33
N TYR A 10 -6.61 -7.84 -4.83
CA TYR A 10 -5.92 -6.68 -5.40
C TYR A 10 -4.39 -6.80 -5.29
N ALA A 11 -3.90 -7.31 -4.16
CA ALA A 11 -2.48 -7.54 -3.93
C ALA A 11 -1.91 -8.60 -4.89
N ARG A 12 -2.63 -9.71 -5.07
CA ARG A 12 -2.27 -10.80 -5.98
C ARG A 12 -2.10 -10.30 -7.40
N GLU A 13 -3.05 -9.52 -7.90
CA GLU A 13 -3.01 -8.96 -9.27
C GLU A 13 -1.81 -8.04 -9.49
N LEU A 14 -1.50 -7.18 -8.52
CA LEU A 14 -0.31 -6.31 -8.60
C LEU A 14 1.01 -7.10 -8.52
N LEU A 15 1.08 -8.11 -7.65
CA LEU A 15 2.26 -8.96 -7.52
C LEU A 15 2.50 -9.76 -8.80
N ARG A 16 1.45 -10.36 -9.37
CA ARG A 16 1.49 -11.04 -10.68
C ARG A 16 1.99 -10.12 -11.79
N ALA A 17 1.47 -8.90 -11.87
CA ALA A 17 1.88 -7.93 -12.88
C ALA A 17 3.35 -7.48 -12.72
N GLY A 18 3.84 -7.34 -11.48
CA GLY A 18 5.22 -6.95 -11.18
C GLY A 18 6.23 -8.10 -11.25
N ARG A 19 5.77 -9.35 -11.21
CA ARG A 19 6.59 -10.55 -11.15
C ARG A 19 6.07 -11.63 -12.13
N PRO A 20 6.17 -11.39 -13.44
CA PRO A 20 5.60 -12.27 -14.45
C PRO A 20 6.28 -13.65 -14.52
N GLY A 21 7.47 -13.80 -13.93
CA GLY A 21 8.23 -15.06 -13.91
C GLY A 21 7.97 -15.95 -12.69
N ASP A 22 7.33 -15.42 -11.64
CA ASP A 22 7.07 -16.17 -10.40
C ASP A 22 5.94 -17.19 -10.65
N THR A 23 5.93 -18.28 -9.89
CA THR A 23 4.86 -19.29 -9.87
C THR A 23 3.66 -18.82 -9.06
N ASP A 24 2.51 -19.52 -9.16
CA ASP A 24 1.32 -19.16 -8.38
C ASP A 24 1.61 -19.27 -6.88
N GLU A 25 2.34 -20.31 -6.47
CA GLU A 25 2.75 -20.55 -5.09
C GLU A 25 3.64 -19.43 -4.54
N GLU A 26 4.60 -18.95 -5.34
CA GLU A 26 5.45 -17.81 -4.96
C GLU A 26 4.65 -16.52 -4.80
N ILE A 27 3.68 -16.26 -5.69
CA ILE A 27 2.79 -15.11 -5.53
C ILE A 27 1.92 -15.24 -4.27
N GLU A 28 1.32 -16.40 -4.02
CA GLU A 28 0.51 -16.60 -2.81
C GLU A 28 1.32 -16.38 -1.53
N ALA A 29 2.56 -16.87 -1.47
CA ALA A 29 3.43 -16.66 -0.32
C ALA A 29 3.67 -15.16 -0.04
N LEU A 30 3.79 -14.34 -1.10
CA LEU A 30 3.95 -12.89 -0.98
C LEU A 30 2.65 -12.20 -0.57
N VAL A 31 1.51 -12.66 -1.09
CA VAL A 31 0.17 -12.17 -0.68
C VAL A 31 -0.01 -12.44 0.81
N VAL A 32 0.22 -13.68 1.27
CA VAL A 32 0.15 -14.05 2.70
C VAL A 32 1.04 -13.14 3.53
N THR A 33 2.32 -13.00 3.15
CA THR A 33 3.26 -12.09 3.85
C THR A 33 2.72 -10.66 3.94
N ARG A 34 2.08 -10.14 2.87
CA ARG A 34 1.49 -8.80 2.87
C ARG A 34 0.27 -8.70 3.80
N MET A 35 -0.59 -9.72 3.81
CA MET A 35 -1.78 -9.75 4.68
C MET A 35 -1.42 -9.92 6.17
N GLU A 36 -0.40 -10.71 6.48
CA GLU A 36 0.15 -10.81 7.84
C GLU A 36 0.63 -9.44 8.35
N ARG A 37 1.31 -8.66 7.51
CA ARG A 37 1.72 -7.29 7.87
C ARG A 37 0.53 -6.37 8.12
N GLN A 38 -0.51 -6.48 7.30
CA GLN A 38 -1.73 -5.69 7.43
C GLN A 38 -2.49 -6.02 8.73
N ALA A 39 -2.48 -7.28 9.17
CA ALA A 39 -3.15 -7.69 10.41
C ALA A 39 -2.66 -6.90 11.65
N PHE A 40 -1.39 -6.47 11.67
CA PHE A 40 -0.86 -5.63 12.74
C PHE A 40 -1.53 -4.26 12.86
N LEU A 41 -2.17 -3.74 11.80
CA LEU A 41 -2.90 -2.47 11.87
C LEU A 41 -4.16 -2.56 12.75
N ALA A 42 -4.68 -3.76 12.98
CA ALA A 42 -5.83 -3.98 13.85
C ALA A 42 -5.46 -4.01 15.35
N GLU A 43 -4.17 -4.03 15.69
CA GLU A 43 -3.74 -4.15 17.09
C GLU A 43 -3.99 -2.85 17.90
N PRO A 44 -4.27 -2.94 19.21
CA PRO A 44 -4.47 -1.77 20.06
C PRO A 44 -3.30 -0.79 20.07
N ASN A 45 -2.08 -1.30 19.93
CA ASN A 45 -0.82 -0.55 19.88
C ASN A 45 -0.34 -0.27 18.43
N ALA A 46 -1.16 -0.53 17.42
CA ALA A 46 -0.85 -0.22 16.02
C ALA A 46 -0.52 1.27 15.84
N PRO A 47 0.47 1.60 14.98
CA PRO A 47 0.84 2.98 14.68
C PRO A 47 -0.29 3.71 13.95
N THR A 48 -0.30 5.04 14.06
CA THR A 48 -1.09 5.87 13.15
C THR A 48 -0.48 5.79 11.76
N LEU A 49 -1.31 5.52 10.75
CA LEU A 49 -0.88 5.42 9.36
C LEU A 49 -1.42 6.62 8.57
N TRP A 50 -0.54 7.35 7.91
CA TRP A 50 -0.93 8.37 6.93
C TRP A 50 -0.51 7.91 5.54
N ALA A 51 -1.51 7.58 4.71
CA ALA A 51 -1.31 7.18 3.33
C ALA A 51 -1.75 8.32 2.40
N VAL A 52 -0.80 8.85 1.63
CA VAL A 52 -1.07 9.71 0.47
C VAL A 52 -0.87 8.88 -0.78
N VAL A 53 -1.92 8.74 -1.59
CA VAL A 53 -1.95 7.86 -2.75
C VAL A 53 -2.37 8.63 -3.99
N ASP A 54 -1.84 8.28 -5.15
CA ASP A 54 -2.24 8.88 -6.41
C ASP A 54 -3.66 8.46 -6.84
N GLU A 55 -4.39 9.33 -7.54
CA GLU A 55 -5.75 9.06 -8.04
C GLU A 55 -5.83 7.78 -8.90
N THR A 56 -4.73 7.31 -9.48
CA THR A 56 -4.63 5.99 -10.16
C THR A 56 -5.20 4.84 -9.35
N VAL A 57 -5.13 4.87 -8.00
CA VAL A 57 -5.69 3.78 -7.18
C VAL A 57 -7.20 3.64 -7.31
N LEU A 58 -7.89 4.72 -7.72
CA LEU A 58 -9.33 4.74 -7.95
C LEU A 58 -9.69 4.48 -9.41
N ARG A 59 -8.77 4.80 -10.34
CA ARG A 59 -9.06 4.87 -11.78
C ARG A 59 -8.52 3.69 -12.58
N ARG A 60 -7.39 3.11 -12.16
CA ARG A 60 -6.75 2.00 -12.88
C ARG A 60 -7.42 0.69 -12.49
N SER A 61 -7.98 -0.01 -13.48
CA SER A 61 -8.55 -1.34 -13.27
C SER A 61 -7.45 -2.36 -12.96
N VAL A 62 -7.55 -3.00 -11.80
CA VAL A 62 -6.68 -4.09 -11.34
C VAL A 62 -7.56 -5.31 -11.10
N GLY A 63 -7.32 -6.41 -11.81
CA GLY A 63 -8.12 -7.64 -11.65
C GLY A 63 -9.57 -7.56 -12.15
N GLY A 64 -9.95 -6.48 -12.84
CA GLY A 64 -11.31 -6.28 -13.35
C GLY A 64 -12.29 -5.70 -12.32
N SER A 65 -13.57 -5.61 -12.73
CA SER A 65 -14.57 -4.84 -11.98
C SER A 65 -14.90 -5.41 -10.60
N LYS A 66 -14.91 -6.74 -10.45
CA LYS A 66 -15.21 -7.40 -9.17
C LYS A 66 -14.12 -7.07 -8.13
N ILE A 67 -12.85 -7.29 -8.49
CA ILE A 67 -11.71 -7.01 -7.61
C ILE A 67 -11.65 -5.52 -7.26
N MET A 68 -11.89 -4.64 -8.24
CA MET A 68 -11.96 -3.20 -7.99
C MET A 68 -13.12 -2.80 -7.07
N HIS A 69 -14.29 -3.42 -7.21
CA HIS A 69 -15.43 -3.14 -6.34
C HIS A 69 -15.10 -3.45 -4.87
N GLU A 70 -14.53 -4.63 -4.63
CA GLU A 70 -14.11 -5.06 -3.29
C GLU A 70 -12.97 -4.16 -2.75
N ALA A 71 -11.99 -3.83 -3.58
CA ALA A 71 -10.89 -2.95 -3.19
C ALA A 71 -11.36 -1.53 -2.84
N LEU A 72 -12.27 -0.95 -3.63
CA LEU A 72 -12.83 0.37 -3.35
C LEU A 72 -13.71 0.37 -2.09
N GLY A 73 -14.49 -0.69 -1.87
CA GLY A 73 -15.23 -0.88 -0.63
C GLY A 73 -14.31 -0.90 0.59
N TYR A 74 -13.23 -1.67 0.52
CA TYR A 74 -12.21 -1.70 1.58
C TYR A 74 -11.51 -0.35 1.78
N MET A 75 -11.22 0.41 0.71
CA MET A 75 -10.64 1.76 0.85
C MET A 75 -11.57 2.71 1.60
N LEU A 76 -12.89 2.59 1.46
CA LEU A 76 -13.85 3.38 2.24
C LEU A 76 -13.79 3.01 3.71
N GLU A 77 -13.76 1.71 4.04
CA GLU A 77 -13.61 1.24 5.43
C GLU A 77 -12.30 1.75 6.06
N VAL A 78 -11.21 1.72 5.30
CA VAL A 78 -9.90 2.25 5.72
C VAL A 78 -9.96 3.75 5.96
N ALA A 79 -10.66 4.51 5.10
CA ALA A 79 -10.79 5.95 5.25
C ALA A 79 -11.58 6.36 6.49
N ASP A 80 -12.48 5.51 6.97
CA ASP A 80 -13.25 5.71 8.20
C ASP A 80 -12.51 5.26 9.48
N HIS A 81 -11.34 4.62 9.36
CA HIS A 81 -10.61 4.08 10.50
C HIS A 81 -9.91 5.20 11.31
N PRO A 82 -10.07 5.28 12.65
CA PRO A 82 -9.61 6.42 13.45
C PRO A 82 -8.08 6.59 13.53
N LYS A 83 -7.32 5.53 13.23
CA LYS A 83 -5.85 5.57 13.19
C LYS A 83 -5.28 5.69 11.76
N ILE A 84 -6.13 5.79 10.74
CA ILE A 84 -5.68 5.86 9.36
C ILE A 84 -6.14 7.18 8.75
N THR A 85 -5.21 7.92 8.18
CA THR A 85 -5.51 9.06 7.29
C THR A 85 -5.24 8.61 5.87
N PHE A 86 -6.29 8.51 5.06
CA PHE A 86 -6.21 8.14 3.66
C PHE A 86 -6.50 9.36 2.78
N GLN A 87 -5.52 9.79 2.00
CA GLN A 87 -5.63 10.96 1.12
C GLN A 87 -5.31 10.57 -0.31
N VAL A 88 -6.15 11.01 -1.23
CA VAL A 88 -5.95 10.84 -2.66
C VAL A 88 -5.40 12.13 -3.24
N LEU A 89 -4.31 12.01 -4.00
CA LEU A 89 -3.68 13.08 -4.72
C LEU A 89 -4.24 13.12 -6.16
N PRO A 90 -4.96 14.18 -6.54
CA PRO A 90 -5.53 14.33 -7.88
C PRO A 90 -4.47 14.48 -8.98
N PHE A 91 -4.80 14.07 -10.21
CA PHE A 91 -3.90 14.18 -11.36
C PHE A 91 -3.50 15.61 -11.74
N ASP A 92 -4.31 16.60 -11.39
CA ASP A 92 -4.07 18.01 -11.70
C ASP A 92 -3.16 18.72 -10.67
N THR A 93 -2.67 18.01 -9.65
CA THR A 93 -1.79 18.56 -8.60
C THR A 93 -0.37 18.89 -9.08
N GLY A 94 0.00 18.52 -10.31
CA GLY A 94 1.35 18.69 -10.84
C GLY A 94 2.31 17.60 -10.36
N ALA A 95 3.58 17.95 -10.08
CA ALA A 95 4.62 16.98 -9.71
C ALA A 95 4.87 16.94 -8.19
N PRO A 96 4.25 16.00 -7.43
CA PRO A 96 4.51 15.85 -6.01
C PRO A 96 5.91 15.27 -5.74
N ALA A 97 6.43 15.48 -4.54
CA ALA A 97 7.73 14.95 -4.11
C ALA A 97 7.83 13.41 -4.24
N GLY A 98 6.72 12.69 -4.11
CA GLY A 98 6.64 11.23 -4.26
C GLY A 98 6.40 10.74 -5.69
N LEU A 99 6.46 11.59 -6.71
CA LEU A 99 6.16 11.20 -8.10
C LEU A 99 7.17 10.18 -8.66
N THR A 100 8.44 10.32 -8.29
CA THR A 100 9.53 9.50 -8.85
C THR A 100 9.76 8.21 -8.07
N CYS A 101 9.36 8.16 -6.80
CA CYS A 101 9.55 7.02 -5.94
C CYS A 101 8.55 7.05 -4.77
N SER A 102 7.95 5.90 -4.46
CA SER A 102 7.19 5.73 -3.22
C SER A 102 8.14 5.53 -2.05
N PHE A 103 7.83 6.17 -0.93
CA PHE A 103 8.53 5.98 0.32
C PHE A 103 7.54 6.01 1.49
N ILE A 104 7.99 5.50 2.63
CA ILE A 104 7.26 5.48 3.90
C ILE A 104 8.11 6.25 4.91
N LEU A 105 7.52 7.20 5.62
CA LEU A 105 8.17 7.83 6.76
C LEU A 105 7.81 7.05 8.02
N LEU A 106 8.83 6.60 8.75
CA LEU A 106 8.68 5.83 9.98
C LEU A 106 9.19 6.67 11.15
N THR A 107 8.28 7.09 12.02
CA THR A 107 8.65 7.70 13.30
C THR A 107 8.76 6.61 14.36
N LEU A 108 9.99 6.41 14.85
CA LEU A 108 10.32 5.39 15.84
C LEU A 108 9.96 5.88 17.25
N ARG A 109 9.94 4.94 18.21
CA ARG A 109 9.60 5.25 19.62
C ARG A 109 10.55 6.26 20.28
N ASN A 110 11.77 6.40 19.77
CA ASN A 110 12.75 7.39 20.23
C ASN A 110 12.58 8.77 19.58
N GLY A 111 11.54 8.97 18.75
CA GLY A 111 11.24 10.23 18.07
C GLY A 111 12.01 10.44 16.74
N VAL A 112 12.96 9.57 16.41
CA VAL A 112 13.68 9.63 15.14
C VAL A 112 12.73 9.26 14.01
N THR A 113 12.73 10.04 12.93
CA THR A 113 12.00 9.73 11.70
C THR A 113 12.98 9.32 10.62
N VAL A 114 12.74 8.15 10.02
CA VAL A 114 13.54 7.60 8.91
C VAL A 114 12.66 7.42 7.68
N ALA A 115 13.21 7.67 6.50
CA ALA A 115 12.53 7.33 5.26
C ALA A 115 12.89 5.90 4.87
N PHE A 116 11.87 5.11 4.54
CA PHE A 116 12.03 3.78 3.98
C PHE A 116 11.51 3.80 2.55
N ALA A 117 12.39 3.56 1.58
CA ALA A 117 12.02 3.40 0.18
C ALA A 117 12.14 1.92 -0.18
N GLU A 118 11.06 1.35 -0.72
CA GLU A 118 11.04 -0.02 -1.22
C GLU A 118 10.78 0.02 -2.73
N ASP A 119 11.62 -0.68 -3.47
CA ASP A 119 11.48 -0.87 -4.91
C ASP A 119 11.56 -2.36 -5.28
N LEU A 120 11.57 -2.66 -6.58
CA LEU A 120 11.62 -4.04 -7.08
C LEU A 120 12.92 -4.79 -6.69
N THR A 121 13.96 -4.07 -6.27
CA THR A 121 15.28 -4.60 -5.92
C THR A 121 15.48 -4.77 -4.41
N GLY A 122 14.61 -4.17 -3.59
CA GLY A 122 14.61 -4.32 -2.14
C GLY A 122 14.20 -3.05 -1.39
N GLY A 123 14.35 -3.09 -0.06
CA GLY A 123 14.10 -1.96 0.83
C GLY A 123 15.39 -1.28 1.27
N ARG A 124 15.40 0.06 1.28
CA ARG A 124 16.50 0.87 1.81
C ARG A 124 15.98 1.90 2.80
N PHE A 125 16.73 2.08 3.89
CA PHE A 125 16.55 3.21 4.80
C PHE A 125 17.38 4.38 4.29
N VAL A 126 16.77 5.55 4.26
CA VAL A 126 17.37 6.82 3.83
C VAL A 126 17.31 7.76 5.03
N GLU A 127 18.47 8.25 5.44
CA GLU A 127 18.66 9.28 6.48
C GLU A 127 18.77 10.68 5.87
#